data_AF-A0A501Y1B4-F1
#
_entry.id   AF-A0A501Y1B4-F1
#
_cell.length_a   1.000
_cell.length_b   1.000
_cell.length_c   1.000
_cell.angle_alpha   90.00
_cell.angle_beta   90.00
_cell.angle_gamma   90.00
#
_symmetry.space_group_name_H-M   'P 1'
#
loop_
_entity.id
_entity.type
_entity.pdbx_description
1 polymer ?
#
loop_
_entity_poly.entity_id
_entity_poly.type
_entity_poly.pdbx_seq_one_letter_code
_entity_poly.pdbx_strand_id
1 'polypeptide(L)' 'MKKFSSNKDFHVYIKQLCRAGWTFIQGKKHAKLLSPSGKRVVVPGSPSDKRAFDNFKRDVRLCYAMGAI' A
#
# COMPACT_ATOMS: atom_id res chain seq x y z
N MET A 1 -5.42 -7.13 -16.80
CA MET A 1 -4.77 -7.12 -15.44
C MET A 1 -5.39 -6.02 -14.59
N LYS A 2 -5.85 -6.33 -13.37
CA LYS A 2 -6.39 -5.33 -12.44
C LYS A 2 -5.24 -4.46 -11.94
N LYS A 3 -5.25 -3.17 -12.25
CA LYS A 3 -4.21 -2.22 -11.79
C LYS A 3 -4.57 -1.74 -10.38
N PHE A 4 -3.60 -1.82 -9.47
CA PHE A 4 -3.75 -1.33 -8.08
C PHE A 4 -3.55 0.19 -7.97
N SER A 5 -2.73 0.76 -8.85
CA SER A 5 -2.48 2.19 -8.99
C SER A 5 -2.11 2.51 -10.44
N SER A 6 -2.28 3.77 -10.83
CA SER A 6 -1.81 4.28 -12.12
C SER A 6 -0.29 4.34 -12.20
N ASN A 7 0.39 4.50 -11.06
CA ASN A 7 1.85 4.50 -10.96
C ASN A 7 2.40 3.05 -10.88
N LYS A 8 3.39 2.74 -11.72
CA LYS A 8 3.98 1.40 -11.85
C LYS A 8 4.68 0.93 -10.58
N ASP A 9 5.37 1.83 -9.88
CA ASP A 9 6.10 1.51 -8.65
C ASP A 9 5.14 1.11 -7.53
N PHE A 10 4.04 1.85 -7.39
CA PHE A 10 2.95 1.48 -6.49
C PHE A 10 2.35 0.11 -6.87
N HIS A 11 2.09 -0.12 -8.16
CA HIS A 11 1.51 -1.39 -8.60
C HIS A 11 2.39 -2.59 -8.24
N VAL A 12 3.70 -2.51 -8.52
CA VAL A 12 4.66 -3.58 -8.22
C VAL A 12 4.78 -3.79 -6.71
N TYR A 13 4.92 -2.72 -5.94
CA TYR A 13 5.10 -2.81 -4.49
C TYR A 13 3.84 -3.34 -3.79
N ILE A 14 2.65 -2.89 -4.17
CA ILE A 14 1.38 -3.42 -3.65
C ILE A 14 1.26 -4.92 -3.94
N LYS A 15 1.64 -5.36 -5.16
CA LYS A 15 1.64 -6.78 -5.52
C LYS A 15 2.57 -7.60 -4.63
N GLN A 16 3.75 -7.07 -4.29
CA GLN A 16 4.68 -7.72 -3.35
C GLN A 16 4.09 -7.81 -1.94
N LEU A 17 3.46 -6.74 -1.44
CA LEU A 17 2.79 -6.74 -0.14
C LEU A 17 1.66 -7.76 -0.08
N CYS A 18 0.85 -7.88 -1.14
CA CYS A 18 -0.20 -8.89 -1.21
C CYS A 18 0.36 -10.32 -1.17
N ARG A 19 1.51 -10.57 -1.81
CA ARG A 19 2.21 -11.87 -1.70
C ARG A 19 2.73 -12.12 -0.28
N ALA A 20 3.04 -11.07 0.47
CA ALA A 20 3.44 -11.14 1.88
C ALA A 20 2.25 -11.18 2.86
N GLY A 21 1.02 -11.42 2.38
CA GLY A 21 -0.17 -11.59 3.22
C GLY A 21 -0.99 -10.31 3.46
N TRP A 22 -0.65 -9.19 2.83
CA TRP A 22 -1.46 -7.99 2.92
C TRP A 22 -2.72 -8.07 2.04
N THR A 23 -3.82 -7.50 2.50
CA THR A 23 -5.08 -7.46 1.75
C THR A 23 -5.31 -6.10 1.12
N PHE A 24 -5.46 -6.06 -0.21
CA PHE A 24 -5.85 -4.85 -0.92
C PHE A 24 -7.37 -4.71 -0.94
N ILE A 25 -7.85 -3.54 -0.50
CA ILE A 25 -9.26 -3.20 -0.40
C ILE A 25 -9.53 -2.02 -1.31
N GLN A 26 -10.33 -2.23 -2.35
CA GLN A 26 -10.78 -1.15 -3.22
C GLN A 26 -11.81 -0.29 -2.46
N GLY A 27 -11.53 1.01 -2.34
CA GLY A 27 -12.50 1.99 -1.83
C GLY A 27 -13.12 2.81 -2.95
N LYS A 28 -14.14 3.63 -2.63
CA LYS A 28 -14.81 4.52 -3.60
C LYS A 28 -13.87 5.60 -4.16
N LYS A 29 -13.04 6.22 -3.30
CA LYS A 29 -12.12 7.31 -3.67
C LYS A 29 -10.64 6.89 -3.62
N HIS A 30 -10.25 6.19 -2.55
CA HIS A 30 -8.90 5.68 -2.37
C HIS A 30 -8.96 4.21 -1.96
N ALA A 31 -8.09 3.40 -2.55
CA ALA A 31 -7.88 2.04 -2.09
C ALA A 31 -7.08 2.02 -0.78
N LYS A 32 -7.07 0.89 -0.10
CA LYS A 32 -6.37 0.69 1.15
C LYS A 32 -5.67 -0.66 1.15
N LEU A 33 -4.58 -0.75 1.90
CA LEU A 33 -3.93 -2.00 2.25
C LEU A 33 -4.17 -2.30 3.72
N LEU A 34 -4.61 -3.51 4.01
CA LEU A 34 -4.73 -4.07 5.35
C LEU A 34 -3.55 -5.01 5.58
N SER A 35 -2.76 -4.69 6.60
CA SER A 35 -1.68 -5.56 7.07
C SER A 35 -2.21 -6.83 7.72
N PRO A 36 -1.41 -7.90 7.77
CA PRO A 36 -1.76 -9.12 8.51
C PRO A 36 -2.11 -8.86 9.98
N SER A 37 -1.53 -7.82 10.60
CA SER A 37 -1.81 -7.42 11.98
C SER A 37 -3.04 -6.49 12.12
N GLY A 38 -3.83 -6.30 11.06
CA GLY A 38 -5.08 -5.53 11.08
C GLY A 38 -4.94 -4.01 10.89
N LYS A 39 -3.71 -3.47 10.78
CA LYS A 39 -3.48 -2.05 10.49
C LYS A 39 -3.74 -1.70 9.03
N ARG A 40 -4.16 -0.46 8.77
CA ARG A 40 -4.56 0.00 7.44
C ARG A 40 -3.65 1.15 6.95
N VAL A 41 -3.26 1.09 5.67
CA VAL A 41 -2.54 2.15 4.96
C VAL A 41 -3.33 2.56 3.72
N VAL A 42 -3.45 3.86 3.45
CA VAL A 42 -4.17 4.37 2.28
C VAL A 42 -3.26 4.27 1.05
N VAL A 43 -3.81 3.79 -0.06
CA VAL A 43 -3.13 3.74 -1.37
C VAL A 43 -3.56 4.95 -2.20
N PRO A 44 -2.63 5.85 -2.57
CA PRO A 44 -2.93 6.94 -3.48
C PRO A 44 -3.17 6.41 -4.91
N GLY A 45 -4.28 6.84 -5.53
CA GLY A 45 -4.66 6.41 -6.88
C GLY A 45 -3.89 7.11 -8.01
N SER A 46 -3.54 8.38 -7.81
CA SER A 46 -2.84 9.25 -8.76
C SER A 46 -1.87 10.18 -8.02
N PRO A 47 -0.76 9.65 -7.47
CA PRO A 47 0.23 10.49 -6.82
C PRO A 47 0.99 11.33 -7.85
N SER A 48 0.85 12.65 -7.80
CA SER A 48 1.65 13.60 -8.61
C SER A 48 2.92 14.09 -7.90
N ASP A 49 3.05 13.79 -6.60
CA ASP A 49 4.23 14.11 -5.80
C ASP A 49 5.32 13.04 -5.98
N LYS A 50 6.54 13.48 -6.31
CA LYS A 50 7.74 12.63 -6.46
C LYS A 50 8.06 11.83 -5.20
N ARG A 51 7.70 12.33 -4.01
CA ARG A 51 7.92 11.67 -2.71
C ARG A 51 6.79 10.75 -2.29
N ALA A 52 5.68 10.69 -3.03
CA ALA A 52 4.52 9.91 -2.64
C ALA A 52 4.84 8.43 -2.44
N PHE A 53 5.69 7.86 -3.30
CA PHE A 53 6.08 6.45 -3.19
C PHE A 53 6.96 6.19 -1.96
N ASP A 54 7.89 7.10 -1.64
CA ASP A 54 8.75 6.98 -0.47
C ASP A 54 7.98 7.15 0.84
N ASN A 55 7.06 8.11 0.89
CA ASN A 55 6.14 8.28 2.02
C ASN A 55 5.27 7.04 2.21
N PHE A 56 4.72 6.49 1.14
CA PHE A 56 3.94 5.25 1.21
C PHE A 56 4.76 4.06 1.73
N LYS A 57 6.01 3.88 1.27
CA LYS A 57 6.91 2.85 1.82
C LYS A 57 7.17 3.06 3.32
N ARG A 58 7.37 4.31 3.76
CA ARG A 58 7.54 4.65 5.18
C ARG A 58 6.29 4.27 5.98
N ASP A 59 5.09 4.61 5.52
CA ASP A 59 3.84 4.29 6.20
C ASP A 59 3.62 2.78 6.35
N VAL A 60 3.92 2.03 5.27
CA VAL A 60 3.88 0.56 5.29
C VAL A 60 4.86 -0.02 6.31
N ARG A 61 6.09 0.50 6.39
CA ARG A 61 7.11 0.06 7.37
C ARG A 61 6.68 0.35 8.81
N LEU A 62 6.12 1.52 9.09
CA LEU A 62 5.60 1.86 10.42
C LEU A 62 4.45 0.95 10.84
N CYS A 63 3.65 0.48 9.88
CA CYS A 63 2.62 -0.53 10.15
C CYS A 63 3.23 -1.91 10.46
N TYR A 64 4.38 -2.26 9.86
CA TYR A 64 5.07 -3.54 10.06
C TYR A 64 5.88 -3.58 11.36
N ALA A 65 6.62 -2.51 11.68
CA ALA A 65 7.52 -2.44 12.84
C ALA A 65 6.80 -2.48 14.20
N MET A 66 5.49 -2.33 14.21
CA MET A 66 4.65 -2.46 15.41
C MET A 66 3.94 -3.82 15.53
N GLY A 67 4.23 -4.77 14.64
CA GLY A 67 3.71 -6.14 14.68
C GLY A 67 4.81 -7.21 14.76
N ALA A 68 6.07 -6.80 14.91
CA ALA A 68 7.18 -7.69 15.19
C ALA A 68 7.43 -7.69 16.71
N ILE A 69 6.69 -8.54 17.41
CA ILE A 69 6.97 -8.98 18.79
C ILE A 69 7.07 -10.50 18.73
#